data_AF-F2LSJ0-F1
#
_entry.id   AF-F2LSJ0-F1
#
_cell.length_a   1.000
_cell.length_b   1.000
_cell.length_c   1.000
_cell.angle_alpha   90.00
_cell.angle_beta   90.00
_cell.angle_gamma   90.00
#
_symmetry.space_group_name_H-M   'P 1'
#
loop_
_entity.id
_entity.type
_entity.pdbx_description
1 polymer ?
#
loop_
_entity_poly.entity_id
_entity_poly.type
_entity_poly.pdbx_seq_one_letter_code
_entity_poly.pdbx_strand_id
1 'polypeptide(L)' 'MKRRHVQGVAYCIGCGCHDYCACESGCWWLRVDYEAAVGVCSECEEHVERWDAGDRNRVEAKP' A
#
# COMPACT_ATOMS: atom_id res chain seq x y z
N MET A 1 19.50 4.18 22.00
CA MET A 1 19.10 3.08 21.08
C MET A 1 18.28 3.71 19.96
N LYS A 2 18.90 4.00 18.81
CA LYS A 2 18.18 4.59 17.66
C LYS A 2 17.26 3.48 17.15
N ARG A 3 15.94 3.63 17.34
CA ARG A 3 14.95 2.73 16.75
C ARG A 3 15.28 2.70 15.26
N ARG A 4 15.86 1.60 14.77
CA ARG A 4 15.96 1.36 13.35
C ARG A 4 14.51 1.41 12.88
N HIS A 5 14.14 2.41 12.09
CA HIS A 5 12.94 2.33 11.29
C HIS A 5 13.12 1.02 10.50
N VAL A 6 12.45 -0.04 10.96
CA VAL A 6 12.12 -1.16 10.08
C VAL A 6 11.48 -0.45 8.90
N GLN A 7 12.13 -0.48 7.74
CA GLN A 7 11.53 -0.02 6.51
C GLN A 7 10.23 -0.81 6.40
N GLY A 8 9.13 -0.14 6.72
CA GLY A 8 7.84 -0.76 6.94
C GLY A 8 7.37 -1.26 5.59
N VAL A 9 7.11 -2.56 5.50
CA VAL A 9 6.46 -3.14 4.32
C VAL A 9 5.17 -2.35 4.07
N ALA A 10 5.04 -1.75 2.89
CA ALA A 10 3.85 -1.02 2.51
C ALA A 10 2.81 -1.97 1.95
N TYR A 11 1.55 -1.80 2.36
CA TYR A 11 0.43 -2.62 1.88
C TYR A 11 -0.54 -1.78 1.04
N CYS A 12 -0.98 -2.31 -0.08
CA CYS A 12 -1.96 -1.66 -0.93
C CYS A 12 -3.30 -1.56 -0.19
N ILE A 13 -3.90 -0.37 -0.16
CA ILE A 13 -5.17 -0.12 0.53
C ILE A 13 -6.38 -0.77 -0.15
N GLY A 14 -6.22 -1.28 -1.38
CA GLY A 14 -7.27 -1.95 -2.16
C GLY A 14 -7.13 -3.47 -2.15
N CYS A 15 -6.10 -4.00 -2.81
CA CYS A 15 -5.90 -5.44 -2.98
C CYS A 15 -5.04 -6.11 -1.89
N GLY A 16 -4.32 -5.31 -1.07
CA GLY A 16 -3.44 -5.86 -0.03
C GLY A 16 -2.07 -6.36 -0.52
N CYS A 17 -1.72 -6.19 -1.81
CA CYS A 17 -0.36 -6.48 -2.28
C CYS A 17 0.67 -5.64 -1.50
N HIS A 18 1.90 -6.12 -1.43
CA HIS A 18 2.96 -5.44 -0.68
C HIS A 18 4.34 -5.65 -1.32
N ASP A 19 5.38 -5.02 -0.76
CA ASP A 19 6.74 -5.01 -1.35
C ASP A 19 7.36 -6.39 -1.63
N TYR A 20 6.86 -7.43 -0.96
CA TYR A 20 7.33 -8.82 -1.16
C TYR A 20 6.31 -9.72 -1.86
N CYS A 21 5.09 -9.23 -2.10
CA CYS A 21 4.03 -9.99 -2.75
C CYS A 21 3.21 -9.04 -3.63
N ALA A 22 3.58 -8.95 -4.91
CA ALA A 22 2.80 -8.24 -5.91
C ALA A 22 1.49 -8.98 -6.23
N CYS A 23 0.58 -8.32 -6.95
CA CYS A 23 -0.60 -8.96 -7.52
C CYS A 23 -0.23 -10.08 -8.50
N GLU A 24 -1.19 -10.96 -8.82
CA GLU A 24 -0.98 -12.12 -9.69
C GLU A 24 -0.52 -11.74 -11.12
N SER A 25 -1.08 -10.65 -11.68
CA SER A 25 -0.65 -10.08 -12.97
C SER A 25 0.69 -9.34 -12.91
N GLY A 26 1.22 -9.10 -11.71
CA GLY A 26 2.30 -8.17 -11.45
C GLY A 26 1.81 -6.73 -11.39
N CYS A 27 2.21 -6.00 -10.35
CA CYS A 27 1.84 -4.61 -10.15
C CYS A 27 3.04 -3.78 -9.64
N TRP A 28 2.94 -2.46 -9.72
CA TRP A 28 3.90 -1.53 -9.12
C TRP A 28 3.18 -0.45 -8.31
N TRP A 29 3.90 0.26 -7.44
CA TRP A 29 3.34 1.34 -6.63
C TRP A 29 3.04 2.58 -7.50
N LEU A 30 1.78 3.05 -7.48
CA LEU A 30 1.38 4.36 -8.00
C LEU A 30 1.54 5.45 -6.93
N ARG A 31 1.24 5.09 -5.68
CA ARG A 31 1.42 5.89 -4.47
C ARG A 31 1.92 4.97 -3.37
N VAL A 32 2.84 5.45 -2.54
CA VAL A 32 3.33 4.70 -1.39
C VAL A 32 3.79 5.65 -0.30
N ASP A 33 3.43 5.32 0.93
CA ASP A 33 3.91 5.97 2.14
C ASP A 33 4.45 4.89 3.08
N TYR A 34 5.77 4.76 3.11
CA TYR A 34 6.47 3.80 3.97
C TYR A 34 6.46 4.21 5.45
N GLU A 35 6.18 5.48 5.78
CA GLU A 35 5.99 5.89 7.18
C GLU A 35 4.64 5.39 7.70
N ALA A 36 3.60 5.46 6.85
CA ALA A 36 2.27 4.91 7.13
C ALA A 36 2.14 3.40 6.83
N ALA A 37 3.17 2.78 6.23
CA ALA A 37 3.18 1.38 5.79
C ALA A 37 2.01 1.01 4.86
N VAL A 38 1.59 1.94 4.00
CA VAL A 38 0.48 1.75 3.06
C VAL A 38 0.80 2.33 1.68
N GLY A 39 0.06 1.91 0.66
CA GLY A 39 0.19 2.42 -0.70
C GLY A 39 -1.02 2.13 -1.57
N VAL A 40 -0.92 2.46 -2.85
CA VAL A 40 -1.85 2.11 -3.91
C VAL A 40 -1.04 1.55 -5.07
N CYS A 41 -1.32 0.32 -5.48
CA CYS A 41 -0.67 -0.32 -6.62
C CYS A 41 -1.38 0.00 -7.96
N SER A 42 -0.73 -0.33 -9.07
CA SER A 42 -1.24 -0.14 -10.42
C SER A 42 -2.52 -0.91 -10.75
N GLU A 43 -2.84 -1.98 -10.02
CA GLU A 43 -4.13 -2.68 -10.17
C GLU A 43 -5.27 -2.04 -9.37
N CYS A 44 -4.97 -1.06 -8.51
CA CYS A 44 -5.92 -0.40 -7.63
C CYS A 44 -6.06 1.10 -7.96
N GLU A 45 -6.03 1.46 -9.25
CA GLU A 45 -6.13 2.85 -9.71
C GLU A 45 -7.37 3.58 -9.16
N GLU A 46 -8.48 2.86 -8.98
CA GLU A 46 -9.72 3.37 -8.40
C GLU A 46 -9.56 3.91 -6.95
N HIS A 47 -8.49 3.52 -6.25
CA HIS A 47 -8.19 3.98 -4.89
C HIS A 47 -7.20 5.15 -4.85
N VAL A 48 -6.66 5.60 -5.99
CA VAL A 48 -5.73 6.75 -6.05
C VAL A 48 -6.42 8.05 -5.64
N GLU A 49 -7.65 8.30 -6.09
CA GLU A 49 -8.39 9.51 -5.70
C GLU A 49 -8.64 9.54 -4.18
N ARG A 50 -9.00 8.39 -3.60
CA ARG A 50 -9.18 8.23 -2.15
C ARG A 50 -7.87 8.46 -1.39
N TRP A 51 -6.74 7.97 -1.92
CA TRP A 51 -5.41 8.22 -1.37
C TRP A 51 -5.03 9.70 -1.42
N ASP A 52 -5.21 10.35 -2.58
CA ASP A 52 -4.86 11.75 -2.78
C ASP A 52 -5.75 12.67 -1.91
N ALA A 53 -6.97 12.24 -1.55
CA ALA A 53 -7.83 12.90 -0.57
C ALA A 53 -7.37 12.78 0.90
N GLY A 54 -6.30 12.04 1.19
CA GLY A 54 -5.76 11.92 2.55
C GLY A 54 -6.14 10.63 3.27
N ASP A 55 -6.81 9.68 2.61
CA ASP A 55 -7.13 8.38 3.22
C ASP A 55 -5.91 7.46 3.19
N ARG A 56 -5.59 6.85 4.33
CA ARG A 56 -4.51 5.85 4.50
C ARG A 56 -5.05 4.55 5.10
N ASN A 57 -6.37 4.39 5.14
CA ASN A 57 -7.01 3.23 5.75
C ASN A 57 -7.12 2.11 4.73
N ARG A 58 -6.37 1.03 4.99
CA ARG A 58 -6.48 -0.22 4.24
C ARG A 58 -7.89 -0.80 4.42
N VAL A 59 -8.49 -1.29 3.33
CA VAL A 59 -9.67 -2.15 3.49
C VAL A 59 -9.26 -3.40 4.28
N GLU A 60 -10.07 -3.81 5.25
CA GLU A 60 -9.81 -5.06 5.96
C GLU A 60 -9.73 -6.19 4.92
N ALA A 61 -8.66 -6.99 4.98
CA ALA A 61 -8.44 -8.07 4.02
C ALA A 61 -9.69 -8.94 3.98
N LYS A 62 -10.31 -9.03 2.80
CA LYS A 62 -11.44 -9.93 2.57
C LYS A 62 -10.98 -11.35 2.96
N PRO A 63 -11.76 -12.09 3.77
CA PRO A 63 -11.37 -13.42 4.25
C PRO A 63 -11.16 -14.43 3.12
#